data_AF-A0A8S9ILG8-F1
#
_entry.id   AF-A0A8S9ILG8-F1
#
_cell.length_a   1.000
_cell.length_b   1.000
_cell.length_c   1.000
_cell.angle_alpha   90.00
_cell.angle_beta   90.00
_cell.angle_gamma   90.00
#
_symmetry.space_group_name_H-M   'P 1'
#
loop_
_entity.id
_entity.type
_entity.pdbx_description
1 polymer ?
#
loop_
_entity_poly.entity_id
_entity_poly.type
_entity_poly.pdbx_seq_one_letter_code
_entity_poly.pdbx_strand_id
1 'polypeptide(L)'
;MGKSEIDKEVVEKVWNRIAPGLASQFDSPYSLPVTAPRPLYLLNGAKDPRCPLGGLVVPLERAQKAYEETASPGNFKFVAEDGVGHEVTSFMIKETSDWFDKFLKQGNITSY
;
A
#
# COMPACT_ATOMS: atom_id res chain seq x y z
N MET A 1 -15.50 10.11 -24.60
CA MET A 1 -16.14 10.94 -23.56
C MET A 1 -16.16 12.43 -23.89
N GLY A 2 -15.99 12.86 -25.16
CA GLY A 2 -16.28 14.23 -25.65
C GLY A 2 -15.55 15.42 -25.02
N LYS A 3 -14.95 15.26 -23.83
CA LYS A 3 -14.23 16.28 -23.09
C LYS A 3 -12.82 16.44 -23.62
N SER A 4 -12.34 17.68 -23.63
CA SER A 4 -10.97 18.05 -24.00
C SER A 4 -9.94 17.81 -22.89
N GLU A 5 -10.40 17.61 -21.65
CA GLU A 5 -9.56 17.41 -20.48
C GLU A 5 -9.97 16.15 -19.71
N ILE A 6 -9.00 15.57 -19.00
CA ILE A 6 -9.23 14.43 -18.12
C ILE A 6 -9.67 14.97 -16.76
N ASP A 7 -10.91 14.69 -16.38
CA ASP A 7 -11.45 14.99 -15.06
C ASP A 7 -11.87 13.71 -14.32
N LYS A 8 -12.29 13.88 -13.06
CA LYS A 8 -12.73 12.77 -12.20
C LYS A 8 -13.79 11.89 -12.87
N GLU A 9 -14.77 12.50 -13.54
CA GLU A 9 -15.83 11.76 -14.22
C GLU A 9 -15.29 10.90 -15.37
N VAL A 10 -14.32 11.43 -16.14
CA VAL A 10 -13.63 10.67 -17.18
C VAL A 10 -12.90 9.47 -16.61
N VAL A 11 -12.12 9.69 -15.55
CA VAL A 11 -11.36 8.62 -14.88
C VAL A 11 -12.30 7.54 -14.33
N GLU A 12 -13.38 7.93 -13.66
CA GLU A 12 -14.36 6.99 -13.10
C GLU A 12 -15.04 6.14 -14.19
N LYS A 13 -15.50 6.74 -15.30
CA LYS A 13 -16.15 5.97 -16.36
C LYS A 13 -15.18 5.01 -17.06
N VAL A 14 -13.92 5.42 -17.25
CA VAL A 14 -12.87 4.54 -17.80
C VAL A 14 -12.67 3.34 -16.89
N TRP A 15 -12.47 3.54 -15.59
CA TRP A 15 -12.25 2.43 -14.66
C TRP A 15 -13.48 1.57 -14.47
N ASN A 16 -14.69 2.15 -14.42
CA ASN A 16 -15.93 1.38 -14.38
C ASN A 16 -16.13 0.50 -15.62
N ARG A 17 -15.53 0.87 -16.76
CA ARG A 17 -15.59 0.05 -17.98
C ARG A 17 -14.50 -1.03 -18.02
N ILE A 18 -13.28 -0.71 -17.60
CA ILE A 18 -12.12 -1.61 -17.71
C ILE A 18 -12.03 -2.57 -16.52
N ALA A 19 -12.22 -2.06 -15.30
CA ALA A 19 -12.08 -2.80 -14.05
C ALA A 19 -13.16 -2.34 -13.05
N PRO A 20 -14.41 -2.83 -13.20
CA PRO A 20 -15.52 -2.46 -12.32
C PRO A 20 -15.18 -2.65 -10.84
N GLY A 21 -15.42 -1.63 -10.03
CA GLY A 21 -15.13 -1.64 -8.60
C GLY A 21 -13.71 -1.21 -8.21
N LEU A 22 -12.81 -0.99 -9.18
CA LEU A 22 -11.44 -0.54 -8.91
C LEU A 22 -11.40 0.85 -8.25
N ALA A 23 -12.26 1.77 -8.67
CA ALA A 23 -12.39 3.10 -8.07
C ALA A 23 -13.29 3.12 -6.81
N SER A 24 -13.67 1.95 -6.28
CA SER A 24 -14.51 1.82 -5.09
C SER A 24 -14.00 0.72 -4.16
N GLN A 25 -14.72 -0.39 -4.00
CA GLN A 25 -14.43 -1.44 -3.02
C GLN A 25 -13.08 -2.15 -3.19
N PHE A 26 -12.48 -2.09 -4.39
CA PHE A 26 -11.16 -2.67 -4.66
C PHE A 26 -10.03 -1.65 -4.61
N ASP A 27 -10.34 -0.37 -4.36
CA ASP A 27 -9.33 0.67 -4.18
C ASP A 27 -8.56 0.47 -2.86
N SER A 28 -7.35 1.02 -2.79
CA SER A 28 -6.44 0.94 -1.64
C SER A 28 -7.05 1.39 -0.30
N PRO A 29 -7.96 2.39 -0.19
CA PRO A 29 -8.64 2.70 1.06
C PRO A 29 -9.51 1.59 1.65
N TYR A 30 -9.85 0.58 0.83
CA TYR A 30 -10.72 -0.53 1.23
C TYR A 30 -9.95 -1.86 1.23
N SER A 31 -8.99 -2.04 0.32
CA SER A 31 -8.23 -3.28 0.22
C SER A 31 -7.07 -3.39 1.21
N LEU A 32 -6.35 -2.30 1.53
CA LEU A 32 -5.23 -2.36 2.48
C LEU A 32 -5.67 -2.79 3.90
N PRO A 33 -6.76 -2.24 4.48
CA PRO A 33 -7.24 -2.65 5.82
C PRO A 33 -7.54 -4.14 5.94
N VAL A 34 -8.00 -4.78 4.85
CA VAL A 34 -8.36 -6.22 4.81
C VAL A 34 -7.13 -7.13 5.01
N THR A 35 -5.92 -6.58 4.93
CA THR A 35 -4.69 -7.35 5.21
C THR A 35 -4.51 -7.61 6.70
N ALA A 36 -5.03 -6.72 7.57
CA ALA A 36 -4.94 -6.90 9.02
C ALA A 36 -5.56 -8.25 9.47
N PRO A 37 -4.96 -8.93 10.45
CA PRO A 37 -3.77 -8.57 11.23
C PRO A 37 -2.44 -9.04 10.61
N ARG A 38 -2.44 -9.59 9.38
CA ARG A 38 -1.23 -10.14 8.76
C ARG A 38 -0.23 -9.02 8.45
N PRO A 39 1.09 -9.27 8.45
CA PRO A 39 2.08 -8.24 8.20
C PRO A 39 1.95 -7.56 6.83
N LEU A 40 1.94 -6.22 6.81
CA LEU A 40 1.92 -5.37 5.61
C LEU A 40 2.96 -4.26 5.72
N TYR A 41 3.82 -4.16 4.72
CA TYR A 41 4.77 -3.05 4.58
C TYR A 41 4.55 -2.37 3.22
N LEU A 42 4.27 -1.07 3.25
CA LEU A 42 4.20 -0.19 2.09
C LEU A 42 5.49 0.64 1.96
N LEU A 43 6.19 0.48 0.85
CA LEU A 43 7.40 1.22 0.49
C LEU A 43 7.14 2.07 -0.76
N ASN A 44 7.55 3.33 -0.74
CA ASN A 44 7.33 4.25 -1.86
C ASN A 44 8.49 5.24 -2.04
N GLY A 45 8.68 5.78 -3.24
CA GLY A 45 9.52 6.96 -3.45
C GLY A 45 8.74 8.24 -3.12
N ALA A 46 9.30 9.15 -2.31
CA ALA A 46 8.60 10.38 -1.92
C ALA A 46 8.34 11.34 -3.09
N LYS A 47 9.10 11.21 -4.18
CA LYS A 47 8.98 11.98 -5.42
C LYS A 47 8.42 11.16 -6.58
N ASP A 48 7.83 9.98 -6.34
CA ASP A 48 7.24 9.17 -7.40
C ASP A 48 6.00 9.88 -8.00
N PRO A 49 6.03 10.32 -9.27
CA PRO A 49 4.88 10.97 -9.89
C PRO A 49 3.75 10.00 -10.25
N ARG A 50 4.02 8.69 -10.28
CA ARG A 50 3.03 7.64 -10.58
C ARG A 50 2.28 7.19 -9.33
N CYS A 51 2.94 7.24 -8.18
CA CYS A 51 2.39 6.90 -6.86
C CYS A 51 2.54 8.09 -5.89
N PRO A 52 1.85 9.21 -6.13
CA PRO A 52 2.01 10.42 -5.32
C PRO A 52 1.53 10.21 -3.88
N LEU A 53 2.29 10.72 -2.91
CA LEU A 53 1.98 10.56 -1.48
C LEU A 53 0.57 11.06 -1.09
N GLY A 54 0.06 12.09 -1.76
CA GLY A 54 -1.30 12.59 -1.53
C GLY A 54 -2.39 11.54 -1.75
N GLY A 55 -2.16 10.58 -2.66
CA GLY A 55 -3.06 9.46 -2.90
C GLY A 55 -2.99 8.37 -1.82
N LEU A 56 -1.96 8.39 -0.98
CA LEU A 56 -1.73 7.38 0.06
C LEU A 56 -2.28 7.78 1.44
N VAL A 57 -2.61 9.04 1.67
CA VAL A 57 -3.07 9.55 2.98
C VAL A 57 -4.26 8.73 3.52
N VAL A 58 -5.37 8.69 2.77
CA VAL A 58 -6.58 7.98 3.21
C VAL A 58 -6.38 6.45 3.35
N PRO A 59 -5.71 5.77 2.39
CA PRO A 59 -5.38 4.36 2.55
C PRO A 59 -4.53 4.05 3.79
N LEU A 60 -3.51 4.87 4.07
CA LEU A 60 -2.62 4.69 5.23
C LEU A 60 -3.37 4.85 6.56
N GLU A 61 -4.21 5.89 6.68
CA GLU A 61 -5.01 6.12 7.89
C GLU A 61 -5.96 4.95 8.17
N ARG A 62 -6.65 4.45 7.14
CA ARG A 62 -7.59 3.32 7.30
C ARG A 62 -6.87 2.01 7.60
N ALA A 63 -5.73 1.77 6.96
CA ALA A 63 -4.92 0.60 7.27
C ALA A 63 -4.47 0.67 8.73
N GLN A 64 -3.84 1.77 9.16
CA GLN A 64 -3.39 1.96 10.54
C GLN A 64 -4.51 1.67 11.56
N LYS A 65 -5.69 2.25 11.36
CA LYS A 65 -6.86 2.00 12.21
C LYS A 65 -7.23 0.52 12.30
N ALA A 66 -7.24 -0.23 11.19
CA ALA A 66 -7.57 -1.65 11.21
C ALA A 66 -6.51 -2.50 11.96
N TYR A 67 -5.23 -2.13 11.89
CA TYR A 67 -4.19 -2.80 12.66
C TYR A 67 -4.28 -2.48 14.17
N GLU A 68 -4.69 -1.27 14.53
CA GLU A 68 -5.00 -0.91 15.91
C GLU A 68 -6.20 -1.72 16.44
N GLU A 69 -7.29 -1.81 15.68
CA GLU A 69 -8.52 -2.56 16.05
C GLU A 69 -8.28 -4.07 16.20
N THR A 70 -7.31 -4.62 15.47
CA THR A 70 -6.92 -6.03 15.57
C THR A 70 -5.78 -6.27 16.57
N ALA A 71 -5.42 -5.27 17.39
CA ALA A 71 -4.33 -5.31 18.36
C ALA A 71 -2.97 -5.74 17.74
N SER A 72 -2.73 -5.37 16.48
CA SER A 72 -1.54 -5.73 15.72
C SER A 72 -0.79 -4.52 15.11
N PRO A 73 -0.67 -3.35 15.80
CA PRO A 73 -0.08 -2.14 15.20
C PRO A 73 1.36 -2.35 14.68
N GLY A 74 2.14 -3.26 15.28
CA GLY A 74 3.50 -3.60 14.84
C GLY A 74 3.59 -4.42 13.55
N ASN A 75 2.45 -4.84 12.99
CA ASN A 75 2.32 -5.58 11.73
C ASN A 75 2.03 -4.67 10.53
N PHE A 76 1.92 -3.36 10.75
CA PHE A 76 1.82 -2.38 9.68
C PHE A 76 3.01 -1.43 9.69
N LYS A 77 3.57 -1.15 8.52
CA LYS A 77 4.65 -0.18 8.34
C LYS A 77 4.47 0.55 7.02
N PHE A 78 4.84 1.83 7.00
CA PHE A 78 4.95 2.63 5.79
C PHE A 78 6.23 3.45 5.82
N VAL A 79 6.94 3.51 4.69
CA VAL A 79 8.09 4.39 4.49
C VAL A 79 8.04 4.99 3.08
N ALA A 80 8.31 6.29 3.00
CA ALA A 80 8.57 6.99 1.75
C ALA A 80 10.04 7.46 1.72
N GLU A 81 10.82 6.99 0.76
CA GLU A 81 12.23 7.36 0.63
C GLU A 81 12.37 8.76 0.01
N ASP A 82 13.02 9.69 0.73
CA ASP A 82 13.18 11.06 0.25
C ASP A 82 14.06 11.12 -1.00
N GLY A 83 13.73 12.03 -1.92
CA GLY A 83 14.48 12.19 -3.17
C GLY A 83 14.21 11.15 -4.25
N VAL A 84 13.56 10.03 -3.93
CA VAL A 84 13.37 8.90 -4.86
C VAL A 84 12.07 9.01 -5.64
N GLY A 85 12.17 8.81 -6.96
CA GLY A 85 11.05 8.75 -7.90
C GLY A 85 10.46 7.35 -8.01
N HIS A 86 10.12 6.94 -9.24
CA HIS A 86 9.60 5.61 -9.52
C HIS A 86 10.76 4.60 -9.69
N GLU A 87 11.36 4.19 -8.58
CA GLU A 87 12.54 3.34 -8.56
C GLU A 87 12.54 2.42 -7.33
N VAL A 88 13.15 1.23 -7.47
CA VAL A 88 13.46 0.33 -6.34
C VAL A 88 14.93 0.49 -5.97
N THR A 89 15.20 0.99 -4.76
CA THR A 89 16.55 1.25 -4.28
C THR A 89 17.12 0.09 -3.45
N SER A 90 18.42 0.13 -3.18
CA SER A 90 19.06 -0.81 -2.24
C SER A 90 18.51 -0.67 -0.81
N PHE A 91 18.10 0.54 -0.40
CA PHE A 91 17.42 0.76 0.87
C PHE A 91 16.09 0.01 0.94
N MET A 92 15.24 0.14 -0.09
CA MET A 92 13.95 -0.55 -0.14
C MET A 92 14.11 -2.07 -0.14
N ILE A 93 15.12 -2.59 -0.84
CA ILE A 93 15.45 -4.03 -0.83
C ILE A 93 15.79 -4.46 0.60
N LYS A 94 16.69 -3.74 1.29
CA LYS A 94 17.07 -4.05 2.66
C LYS A 94 15.86 -4.01 3.61
N GLU A 95 15.06 -2.96 3.55
CA GLU A 95 13.85 -2.80 4.37
C GLU A 95 12.86 -3.95 4.17
N THR A 96 12.71 -4.42 2.93
CA THR A 96 11.85 -5.57 2.59
C THR A 96 12.42 -6.87 3.14
N SER A 97 13.72 -7.11 2.98
CA SER A 97 14.40 -8.29 3.53
C SER A 97 14.28 -8.35 5.05
N ASP A 98 14.52 -7.25 5.75
CA ASP A 98 14.40 -7.19 7.22
C ASP A 98 12.96 -7.45 7.68
N TRP A 99 11.96 -6.97 6.93
CA TRP A 99 10.55 -7.23 7.21
C TRP A 99 10.18 -8.71 7.04
N PHE A 100 10.64 -9.34 5.96
CA PHE A 100 10.46 -10.79 5.78
C PHE A 100 11.19 -11.60 6.84
N ASP A 101 12.41 -11.20 7.22
CA ASP A 101 13.14 -11.84 8.30
C ASP A 101 12.38 -11.80 9.63
N LYS A 102 11.68 -10.68 9.92
CA LYS A 102 10.86 -10.55 11.13
C LYS A 102 9.65 -11.49 11.16
N PHE A 103 8.99 -11.71 10.02
CA PHE A 103 7.66 -12.34 9.97
C PHE A 103 7.60 -13.70 9.29
N LEU A 104 8.56 -14.02 8.43
CA LEU A 104 8.57 -15.23 7.60
C LEU A 104 9.75 -16.16 7.88
N LYS A 105 10.78 -15.73 8.63
CA LYS A 105 11.79 -16.67 9.11
C LYS A 105 11.09 -17.69 10.01
N GLN A 106 11.20 -18.96 9.63
CA GLN A 106 10.84 -20.05 10.53
C GLN A 106 11.78 -19.96 11.74
N GLY A 107 11.23 -19.63 12.91
CA GLY A 107 11.92 -19.95 14.16
C GLY A 107 12.13 -21.46 14.18
N ASN A 108 13.34 -21.91 14.52
CA ASN A 108 13.70 -23.32 14.67
C ASN A 108 12.50 -24.10 15.19
N ILE A 109 11.88 -24.91 14.33
CA ILE A 109 10.88 -25.88 14.74
C ILE A 109 11.68 -26.86 15.60
N THR A 110 11.74 -26.61 16.91
CA THR A 110 12.09 -27.67 17.85
C THR A 110 10.96 -28.67 17.71
N SER A 111 11.23 -29.71 16.92
CA SER A 111 10.44 -30.93 16.88
C SER A 111 10.33 -31.44 18.31
N TYR A 112 9.12 -31.36 18.87
CA TYR A 112 8.74 -32.18 20.02
C TYR A 112 8.54 -33.62 19.58
#